data_AF-A0A095SNM0-F1
#
_entry.id   AF-A0A095SNM0-F1
#
_cell.length_a   1.000
_cell.length_b   1.000
_cell.length_c   1.000
_cell.angle_alpha   90.00
_cell.angle_beta   90.00
_cell.angle_gamma   90.00
#
_symmetry.space_group_name_H-M   'P 1'
#
loop_
_entity.id
_entity.type
_entity.pdbx_description
1 polymer ?
#
loop_
_entity_poly.entity_id
_entity_poly.type
_entity_poly.pdbx_seq_one_letter_code
_entity_poly.pdbx_strand_id
1 'polypeptide(L)'
;MKNVFGLKKTVIASAVAAASVMAPAIAAAEVSGSLGIASMYLWRGQDVSAGTANVSGSLDFTTEAGFYAGTWVSSAGTPVAFTGEGDIDLVEETASVSGFGTTSTETDFYAGFGGEAGGLSYDISYWTYVYPEADVGAGELAELIASVGMAGFTVTGYISANDLSDSDEENFGDDVYLTLGYEYENFGVTAGTFMFDADDQDYTHVDLSYSPVENLTFTVSKVVDSDNDFDDQDPLFVVGYSFDI
;
A
#
# COMPACT_ATOMS: atom_id res chain seq x y z
N MET A 1 -25.84 22.06 26.29
CA MET A 1 -24.73 22.19 25.32
C MET A 1 -23.50 21.56 25.95
N LYS A 2 -22.64 20.94 25.12
CA LYS A 2 -21.44 20.16 25.45
C LYS A 2 -21.69 18.64 25.47
N ASN A 3 -21.35 18.02 24.35
CA ASN A 3 -20.37 16.94 24.22
C ASN A 3 -19.95 16.92 22.74
N VAL A 4 -18.85 17.62 22.41
CA VAL A 4 -18.19 17.48 21.10
C VAL A 4 -17.26 16.28 21.25
N PHE A 5 -17.64 15.16 20.63
CA PHE A 5 -16.82 13.95 20.57
C PHE A 5 -15.60 14.23 19.69
N GLY A 6 -14.41 13.98 20.25
CA GLY A 6 -13.14 14.16 19.59
C GLY A 6 -12.84 13.07 18.57
N LEU A 7 -12.07 13.49 17.56
CA LEU A 7 -11.24 12.75 16.59
C LEU A 7 -11.42 11.22 16.54
N LYS A 8 -11.89 10.73 15.40
CA LYS A 8 -11.58 9.38 14.92
C LYS A 8 -10.60 9.53 13.77
N LYS A 9 -9.40 9.00 13.96
CA LYS A 9 -8.40 8.82 12.91
C LYS A 9 -9.00 7.90 11.87
N THR A 10 -8.99 8.32 10.62
CA THR A 10 -9.28 7.44 9.48
C THR A 10 -7.96 7.26 8.77
N VAL A 11 -7.35 6.09 8.97
CA VAL A 11 -6.14 5.62 8.28
C VAL A 11 -6.63 4.94 6.99
N ILE A 12 -6.01 5.24 5.85
CA ILE A 12 -6.30 4.55 4.58
C ILE A 12 -5.08 3.71 4.22
N ALA A 13 -5.32 2.40 4.26
CA ALA A 13 -4.67 1.28 3.57
C ALA A 13 -3.32 1.52 2.87
N SER A 14 -2.26 1.53 3.65
CA SER A 14 -1.26 0.45 3.64
C SER A 14 -1.22 -0.07 5.09
N ALA A 15 -0.91 -1.35 5.34
CA ALA A 15 -1.00 -1.92 6.68
C ALA A 15 0.08 -1.34 7.64
N VAL A 16 -0.15 -0.12 8.15
CA VAL A 16 0.40 0.45 9.37
C VAL A 16 -0.76 1.16 10.07
N ALA A 17 -1.26 0.55 11.15
CA ALA A 17 -2.24 1.18 12.02
C ALA A 17 -1.60 2.39 12.71
N ALA A 18 -1.82 3.60 12.18
CA ALA A 18 -1.34 4.84 12.77
C ALA A 18 -2.32 5.34 13.83
N ALA A 19 -1.85 5.42 15.08
CA ALA A 19 -2.63 5.94 16.18
C ALA A 19 -1.92 7.11 16.87
N SER A 20 -2.22 8.34 16.40
CA SER A 20 -1.88 9.62 17.06
C SER A 20 -1.79 9.62 18.60
N VAL A 21 -0.66 10.11 19.08
CA VAL A 21 -0.42 10.56 20.44
C VAL A 21 -0.42 12.08 20.44
N MET A 22 -1.28 12.70 21.26
CA MET A 22 -1.28 14.15 21.46
C MET A 22 0.01 14.60 22.18
N ALA A 23 0.91 15.24 21.44
CA ALA A 23 2.00 16.07 21.96
C ALA A 23 1.60 17.57 21.90
N PRO A 24 2.10 18.43 22.81
CA PRO A 24 1.57 19.77 23.02
C PRO A 24 1.81 20.71 21.83
N ALA A 25 0.78 21.54 21.57
CA ALA A 25 0.70 22.51 20.48
C ALA A 25 1.94 23.39 20.30
N ILE A 26 2.71 23.12 19.25
CA ILE A 26 3.26 24.16 18.39
C ILE A 26 2.33 24.20 17.18
N ALA A 27 1.78 25.38 16.88
CA ALA A 27 0.84 25.60 15.77
C ALA A 27 1.50 25.52 14.38
N ALA A 28 2.38 24.55 14.14
CA ALA A 28 3.19 24.46 12.93
C ALA A 28 3.75 23.04 12.73
N ALA A 29 3.01 22.22 11.97
CA ALA A 29 3.40 20.94 11.40
C ALA A 29 3.93 19.82 12.34
N GLU A 30 3.46 18.61 12.12
CA GLU A 30 3.81 17.41 12.86
C GLU A 30 4.84 16.59 12.07
N VAL A 31 5.89 16.13 12.76
CA VAL A 31 6.79 15.10 12.24
C VAL A 31 6.56 13.84 13.05
N SER A 32 6.29 12.73 12.36
CA SER A 32 6.04 11.42 12.95
C SER A 32 6.80 10.35 12.19
N GLY A 33 6.98 9.17 12.76
CA GLY A 33 7.48 8.01 12.02
C GLY A 33 6.84 6.72 12.46
N SER A 34 7.18 5.65 11.76
CA SER A 34 6.74 4.29 12.11
C SER A 34 7.85 3.28 11.88
N LEU A 35 7.80 2.16 12.60
CA LEU A 35 8.58 0.97 12.30
C LEU A 35 7.65 -0.25 12.30
N GLY A 36 7.89 -1.15 11.35
CA GLY A 36 7.11 -2.36 11.13
C GLY A 36 7.98 -3.59 10.92
N ILE A 37 7.45 -4.74 11.32
CA ILE A 37 7.95 -6.06 10.91
C ILE A 37 6.76 -6.93 10.51
N ALA A 38 6.90 -7.66 9.41
CA ALA A 38 5.90 -8.61 8.94
C ALA A 38 6.53 -9.94 8.52
N SER A 39 5.74 -11.02 8.56
CA SER A 39 6.20 -12.33 8.09
C SER A 39 6.47 -12.38 6.58
N MET A 40 5.87 -11.47 5.81
CA MET A 40 6.12 -11.21 4.39
C MET A 40 5.68 -9.79 4.04
N TYR A 41 6.07 -9.30 2.87
CA TYR A 41 5.56 -8.05 2.31
C TYR A 41 4.37 -8.36 1.39
N LEU A 42 3.17 -8.23 1.94
CA LEU A 42 1.94 -8.35 1.17
C LEU A 42 1.63 -7.04 0.48
N TRP A 43 1.57 -7.06 -0.84
CA TRP A 43 1.25 -5.92 -1.67
C TRP A 43 0.16 -6.31 -2.66
N ARG A 44 -1.03 -5.70 -2.50
CA ARG A 44 -2.20 -5.87 -3.38
C ARG A 44 -2.53 -7.33 -3.70
N GLY A 45 -2.50 -8.17 -2.67
CA GLY A 45 -2.83 -9.58 -2.78
C GLY A 45 -1.64 -10.52 -3.05
N GLN A 46 -0.45 -9.98 -3.38
CA GLN A 46 0.75 -10.73 -3.74
C GLN A 46 1.84 -10.64 -2.66
N ASP A 47 2.71 -11.65 -2.57
CA ASP A 47 3.93 -11.61 -1.75
C ASP A 47 5.10 -11.06 -2.58
N VAL A 48 5.55 -9.84 -2.26
CA VAL A 48 6.66 -9.16 -2.94
C VAL A 48 7.99 -9.27 -2.19
N SER A 49 8.06 -10.09 -1.13
CA SER A 49 9.30 -10.40 -0.40
C SER A 49 9.77 -11.85 -0.56
N ALA A 50 9.21 -12.59 -1.51
CA ALA A 50 9.58 -13.98 -1.84
C ALA A 50 9.58 -14.91 -0.60
N GLY A 51 8.54 -14.80 0.23
CA GLY A 51 8.36 -15.60 1.44
C GLY A 51 9.27 -15.21 2.60
N THR A 52 10.03 -14.11 2.49
CA THR A 52 10.93 -13.64 3.54
C THR A 52 10.30 -12.56 4.40
N ALA A 53 10.67 -12.49 5.68
CA ALA A 53 10.18 -11.45 6.57
C ALA A 53 10.60 -10.05 6.10
N ASN A 54 9.69 -9.11 6.27
CA ASN A 54 9.86 -7.72 5.88
C ASN A 54 10.06 -6.83 7.10
N VAL A 55 10.99 -5.88 7.02
CA VAL A 55 11.14 -4.79 7.99
C VAL A 55 11.00 -3.48 7.25
N SER A 56 10.16 -2.59 7.77
CA SER A 56 9.85 -1.32 7.13
C SER A 56 9.73 -0.17 8.12
N GLY A 57 9.67 1.06 7.61
CA GLY A 57 9.41 2.23 8.43
C GLY A 57 9.19 3.49 7.61
N SER A 58 8.61 4.51 8.25
CA SER A 58 8.31 5.80 7.63
C SER A 58 8.86 6.98 8.42
N LEU A 59 9.03 8.09 7.71
CA LEU A 59 9.15 9.43 8.29
C LEU A 59 8.19 10.37 7.55
N ASP A 60 7.34 11.02 8.31
CA ASP A 60 6.18 11.74 7.83
C ASP A 60 6.21 13.18 8.32
N PHE A 61 5.77 14.10 7.46
CA PHE A 61 5.51 15.50 7.79
C PHE A 61 4.06 15.83 7.42
N THR A 62 3.29 16.37 8.35
CA THR A 62 1.88 16.75 8.13
C THR A 62 1.60 18.15 8.63
N THR A 63 0.77 18.91 7.90
CA THR A 63 0.32 20.25 8.28
C THR A 63 -1.12 20.24 8.78
N GLU A 64 -1.50 21.22 9.60
CA GLU A 64 -2.91 21.39 10.03
C GLU A 64 -3.88 21.62 8.87
N ALA A 65 -3.36 22.09 7.72
CA ALA A 65 -4.17 22.30 6.53
C ALA A 65 -4.52 20.99 5.80
N GLY A 66 -3.86 19.87 6.13
CA GLY A 66 -4.06 18.57 5.48
C GLY A 66 -3.01 18.21 4.43
N PHE A 67 -2.05 19.09 4.13
CA PHE A 67 -0.90 18.73 3.31
C PHE A 67 0.05 17.84 4.08
N TYR A 68 0.58 16.82 3.43
CA TYR A 68 1.62 15.94 3.97
C TYR A 68 2.65 15.56 2.92
N ALA A 69 3.82 15.14 3.40
CA ALA A 69 4.85 14.50 2.59
C ALA A 69 5.68 13.59 3.49
N GLY A 70 6.23 12.52 2.92
CA GLY A 70 7.02 11.57 3.68
C GLY A 70 7.86 10.66 2.82
N THR A 71 8.54 9.76 3.51
CA THR A 71 9.28 8.67 2.90
C THR A 71 9.01 7.39 3.66
N TRP A 72 8.93 6.28 2.93
CA TRP A 72 8.84 4.95 3.49
C TRP A 72 9.99 4.11 2.96
N VAL A 73 10.54 3.23 3.79
CA VAL A 73 11.65 2.36 3.43
C VAL A 73 11.35 0.94 3.86
N SER A 74 11.86 -0.02 3.08
CA SER A 74 11.63 -1.43 3.34
C SER A 74 12.78 -2.31 2.92
N SER A 75 12.99 -3.39 3.70
CA SER A 75 14.02 -4.40 3.46
C SER A 75 13.70 -5.35 2.31
N ALA A 76 12.50 -5.27 1.74
CA ALA A 76 12.07 -6.06 0.59
C ALA A 76 11.15 -5.22 -0.30
N GLY A 77 11.07 -5.60 -1.57
CA GLY A 77 10.16 -5.05 -2.56
C GLY A 77 10.57 -5.58 -3.95
N THR A 78 9.74 -5.35 -4.95
CA THR A 78 10.10 -5.62 -6.35
C THR A 78 9.29 -4.73 -7.28
N PRO A 79 9.91 -4.08 -8.29
CA PRO A 79 9.17 -3.29 -9.27
C PRO A 79 8.29 -4.15 -10.20
N VAL A 80 8.55 -5.46 -10.27
CA VAL A 80 7.82 -6.42 -11.13
C VAL A 80 6.33 -6.49 -10.76
N ALA A 81 5.99 -6.13 -9.53
CA ALA A 81 4.60 -6.09 -9.09
C ALA A 81 3.78 -5.00 -9.82
N PHE A 82 4.45 -4.04 -10.47
CA PHE A 82 3.82 -2.94 -11.20
C PHE A 82 3.77 -3.13 -12.72
N THR A 83 4.73 -3.83 -13.34
CA THR A 83 4.86 -3.84 -14.80
C THR A 83 4.03 -4.93 -15.49
N GLY A 84 3.55 -5.95 -14.76
CA GLY A 84 2.91 -7.13 -15.37
C GLY A 84 3.85 -7.97 -16.26
N GLU A 85 4.94 -7.38 -16.75
CA GLU A 85 6.02 -7.96 -17.51
C GLU A 85 7.17 -8.36 -16.59
N GLY A 86 7.14 -9.62 -16.16
CA GLY A 86 8.32 -10.33 -15.70
C GLY A 86 8.18 -11.77 -16.18
N ASP A 87 9.21 -12.32 -16.82
CA ASP A 87 9.30 -13.76 -17.08
C ASP A 87 9.26 -14.49 -15.72
N ILE A 88 8.06 -14.91 -15.28
CA ILE A 88 7.86 -15.72 -14.07
C ILE A 88 8.25 -17.17 -14.41
N ASP A 89 9.54 -17.49 -14.34
CA ASP A 89 10.05 -18.86 -14.50
C ASP A 89 9.77 -19.69 -13.22
N LEU A 90 8.54 -20.17 -13.02
CA LEU A 90 8.13 -20.92 -11.81
C LEU A 90 9.14 -22.00 -11.40
N VAL A 91 10.00 -21.74 -10.42
CA VAL A 91 10.86 -22.77 -9.84
C VAL A 91 10.04 -23.52 -8.79
N GLU A 92 9.77 -24.79 -9.08
CA GLU A 92 9.00 -25.73 -8.24
C GLU A 92 9.32 -25.57 -6.74
N GLU A 93 8.25 -25.40 -5.96
CA GLU A 93 8.16 -25.60 -4.50
C GLU A 93 8.43 -24.40 -3.55
N THR A 94 8.62 -23.19 -4.08
CA THR A 94 8.35 -21.94 -3.35
C THR A 94 7.83 -20.91 -4.34
N ALA A 95 6.78 -20.16 -4.02
CA ALA A 95 6.38 -19.00 -4.84
C ALA A 95 7.49 -17.93 -4.75
N SER A 96 8.54 -18.15 -5.54
CA SER A 96 9.66 -17.26 -5.75
C SER A 96 9.57 -16.79 -7.19
N VAL A 97 9.42 -15.48 -7.38
CA VAL A 97 9.66 -14.83 -8.67
C VAL A 97 11.09 -15.18 -9.08
N SER A 98 11.24 -16.10 -10.01
CA SER A 98 12.53 -16.36 -10.65
C SER A 98 12.85 -15.23 -11.62
N GLY A 99 14.12 -15.07 -11.94
CA GLY A 99 14.61 -13.91 -12.70
C GLY A 99 14.98 -12.71 -11.81
N PHE A 100 14.33 -12.54 -10.66
CA PHE A 100 14.72 -11.57 -9.64
C PHE A 100 15.37 -12.28 -8.45
N GLY A 101 16.67 -12.55 -8.61
CA GLY A 101 17.49 -12.96 -7.48
C GLY A 101 17.51 -11.85 -6.43
N THR A 102 17.11 -12.19 -5.21
CA THR A 102 17.15 -11.35 -3.99
C THR A 102 16.04 -10.29 -3.85
N THR A 103 15.46 -10.23 -2.65
CA THR A 103 14.68 -9.08 -2.17
C THR A 103 15.47 -7.80 -2.40
N SER A 104 14.91 -6.83 -3.13
CA SER A 104 15.51 -5.49 -3.25
C SER A 104 15.05 -4.60 -2.10
N THR A 105 15.82 -3.54 -1.82
CA THR A 105 15.37 -2.50 -0.90
C THR A 105 14.40 -1.61 -1.67
N GLU A 106 13.31 -1.23 -1.03
CA GLU A 106 12.37 -0.24 -1.57
C GLU A 106 12.48 1.06 -0.77
N THR A 107 12.42 2.19 -1.47
CA THR A 107 12.28 3.51 -0.87
C THR A 107 11.22 4.30 -1.61
N ASP A 108 10.19 4.68 -0.89
CA ASP A 108 9.08 5.44 -1.45
C ASP A 108 9.15 6.88 -1.00
N PHE A 109 8.67 7.76 -1.87
CA PHE A 109 8.42 9.15 -1.54
C PHE A 109 6.99 9.50 -1.90
N TYR A 110 6.34 10.24 -1.02
CA TYR A 110 4.96 10.64 -1.23
C TYR A 110 4.71 12.06 -0.76
N ALA A 111 3.74 12.69 -1.42
CA ALA A 111 3.16 13.95 -1.01
C ALA A 111 1.69 14.00 -1.38
N GLY A 112 0.87 14.61 -0.53
CA GLY A 112 -0.56 14.64 -0.74
C GLY A 112 -1.31 15.66 0.08
N PHE A 113 -2.63 15.60 -0.06
CA PHE A 113 -3.58 16.41 0.65
C PHE A 113 -4.78 15.55 1.05
N GLY A 114 -5.00 15.45 2.37
CA GLY A 114 -6.09 14.68 2.94
C GLY A 114 -6.87 15.47 3.98
N GLY A 115 -8.09 15.04 4.24
CA GLY A 115 -8.94 15.65 5.26
C GLY A 115 -10.23 14.91 5.51
N GLU A 116 -11.03 15.46 6.42
CA GLU A 116 -12.37 14.96 6.74
C GLU A 116 -13.36 16.12 6.75
N ALA A 117 -14.50 15.94 6.07
CA ALA A 117 -15.60 16.89 6.05
C ALA A 117 -16.94 16.16 6.22
N GLY A 118 -17.60 16.38 7.37
CA GLY A 118 -18.94 15.85 7.61
C GLY A 118 -19.02 14.32 7.69
N GLY A 119 -17.94 13.66 8.16
CA GLY A 119 -17.84 12.20 8.25
C GLY A 119 -17.42 11.50 6.96
N LEU A 120 -17.18 12.28 5.89
CA LEU A 120 -16.49 11.82 4.69
C LEU A 120 -15.01 12.15 4.81
N SER A 121 -14.14 11.15 4.70
CA SER A 121 -12.70 11.34 4.49
C SER A 121 -12.40 11.42 3.00
N TYR A 122 -11.38 12.19 2.64
CA TYR A 122 -10.86 12.26 1.28
C TYR A 122 -9.33 12.38 1.33
N ASP A 123 -8.67 11.85 0.31
CA ASP A 123 -7.23 11.99 0.10
C ASP A 123 -6.90 12.06 -1.40
N ILE A 124 -5.90 12.84 -1.75
CA ILE A 124 -5.20 12.75 -3.03
C ILE A 124 -3.70 12.84 -2.81
N SER A 125 -2.95 11.95 -3.41
CA SER A 125 -1.49 11.89 -3.28
C SER A 125 -0.80 11.47 -4.56
N TYR A 126 0.49 11.82 -4.63
CA TYR A 126 1.44 11.32 -5.59
C TYR A 126 2.49 10.50 -4.84
N TRP A 127 2.77 9.30 -5.34
CA TRP A 127 3.74 8.37 -4.80
C TRP A 127 4.75 8.02 -5.89
N THR A 128 6.01 7.86 -5.51
CA THR A 128 7.03 7.28 -6.37
C THR A 128 7.85 6.25 -5.61
N TYR A 129 8.14 5.14 -6.30
CA TYR A 129 8.74 3.94 -5.75
C TYR A 129 10.16 3.79 -6.33
N VAL A 130 11.16 3.71 -5.46
CA VAL A 130 12.57 3.63 -5.85
C VAL A 130 13.12 2.26 -5.49
N TYR A 131 13.68 1.58 -6.48
CA TYR A 131 14.30 0.26 -6.33
C TYR A 131 15.74 0.31 -6.84
N PRO A 132 16.73 0.64 -5.98
CA PRO A 132 18.11 0.83 -6.39
C PRO A 132 18.74 -0.42 -7.02
N GLU A 133 18.37 -1.61 -6.54
CA GLU A 133 18.89 -2.88 -7.07
C GLU A 133 18.31 -3.24 -8.44
N ALA A 134 17.20 -2.61 -8.83
CA ALA A 134 16.55 -2.77 -10.14
C ALA A 134 16.77 -1.57 -11.07
N ASP A 135 17.61 -0.60 -10.68
CA ASP A 135 17.87 0.66 -11.42
C ASP A 135 16.62 1.48 -11.70
N VAL A 136 15.65 1.46 -10.76
CA VAL A 136 14.43 2.29 -10.82
C VAL A 136 14.60 3.51 -9.92
N GLY A 137 14.64 4.68 -10.52
CA GLY A 137 14.78 5.99 -9.89
C GLY A 137 13.45 6.66 -9.53
N ALA A 138 13.54 7.74 -8.74
CA ALA A 138 12.36 8.53 -8.37
C ALA A 138 11.75 9.21 -9.62
N GLY A 139 10.44 9.02 -9.79
CA GLY A 139 9.64 9.49 -10.93
C GLY A 139 9.47 8.47 -12.05
N GLU A 140 10.30 7.42 -12.09
CA GLU A 140 10.23 6.39 -13.13
C GLU A 140 9.06 5.44 -12.90
N LEU A 141 8.84 5.06 -11.64
CA LEU A 141 7.66 4.34 -11.19
C LEU A 141 6.89 5.20 -10.18
N ALA A 142 5.64 5.55 -10.53
CA ALA A 142 4.85 6.49 -9.75
C ALA A 142 3.34 6.30 -9.94
N GLU A 143 2.56 6.75 -8.97
CA GLU A 143 1.11 6.67 -9.00
C GLU A 143 0.47 7.96 -8.48
N LEU A 144 -0.65 8.35 -9.08
CA LEU A 144 -1.64 9.20 -8.44
C LEU A 144 -2.66 8.33 -7.71
N ILE A 145 -2.85 8.62 -6.44
CA ILE A 145 -3.75 7.88 -5.57
C ILE A 145 -4.83 8.85 -5.09
N ALA A 146 -6.09 8.41 -5.17
CA ALA A 146 -7.22 9.18 -4.66
C ALA A 146 -8.16 8.26 -3.88
N SER A 147 -8.59 8.71 -2.70
CA SER A 147 -9.48 7.93 -1.85
C SER A 147 -10.62 8.77 -1.29
N VAL A 148 -11.74 8.08 -1.04
CA VAL A 148 -12.87 8.59 -0.28
C VAL A 148 -13.34 7.54 0.71
N GLY A 149 -13.65 7.95 1.93
CA GLY A 149 -14.13 7.04 2.97
C GLY A 149 -15.33 7.61 3.72
N MET A 150 -16.22 6.72 4.19
CA MET A 150 -17.35 7.08 5.01
C MET A 150 -17.88 5.86 5.77
N ALA A 151 -18.14 6.04 7.08
CA ALA A 151 -18.79 5.05 7.92
C ALA A 151 -18.12 3.65 7.91
N GLY A 152 -16.79 3.62 7.84
CA GLY A 152 -15.97 2.40 7.79
C GLY A 152 -15.73 1.86 6.38
N PHE A 153 -16.45 2.36 5.36
CA PHE A 153 -16.14 2.05 3.96
C PHE A 153 -15.07 2.98 3.42
N THR A 154 -14.19 2.45 2.57
CA THR A 154 -13.18 3.22 1.84
C THR A 154 -13.13 2.74 0.40
N VAL A 155 -13.08 3.66 -0.55
CA VAL A 155 -12.77 3.39 -1.95
C VAL A 155 -11.52 4.16 -2.32
N THR A 156 -10.54 3.48 -2.89
CA THR A 156 -9.28 4.09 -3.34
C THR A 156 -8.96 3.66 -4.75
N GLY A 157 -8.70 4.62 -5.63
CA GLY A 157 -8.15 4.41 -6.95
C GLY A 157 -6.68 4.79 -6.99
N TYR A 158 -5.90 4.00 -7.70
CA TYR A 158 -4.47 4.16 -7.95
C TYR A 158 -4.30 4.16 -9.46
N ILE A 159 -3.64 5.17 -9.99
CA ILE A 159 -3.51 5.41 -11.42
C ILE A 159 -2.02 5.57 -11.70
N SER A 160 -1.48 4.81 -12.63
CA SER A 160 -0.08 4.95 -13.05
C SER A 160 0.22 6.39 -13.48
N ALA A 161 1.33 6.91 -12.99
CA ALA A 161 1.86 8.23 -13.31
C ALA A 161 3.34 8.13 -13.71
N ASN A 162 3.70 7.00 -14.31
CA ASN A 162 5.04 6.66 -14.75
C ASN A 162 5.50 7.67 -15.82
N ASP A 163 6.74 8.11 -15.71
CA ASP A 163 7.45 8.88 -16.74
C ASP A 163 8.77 8.16 -17.01
N LEU A 164 8.66 6.93 -17.55
CA LEU A 164 9.80 6.21 -18.09
C LEU A 164 10.23 6.97 -19.34
N SER A 165 11.16 7.91 -19.16
CA SER A 165 11.59 8.92 -20.14
C SER A 165 12.21 8.40 -21.46
N ASP A 166 12.01 7.12 -21.81
CA ASP A 166 12.49 6.50 -23.04
C ASP A 166 11.57 5.40 -23.63
N SER A 167 10.32 5.24 -23.18
CA SER A 167 9.37 4.28 -23.77
C SER A 167 8.17 4.96 -24.42
N ASP A 168 7.89 4.65 -25.69
CA ASP A 168 6.66 5.01 -26.41
C ASP A 168 5.41 4.26 -25.87
N GLU A 169 5.53 3.53 -24.75
CA GLU A 169 4.66 2.41 -24.40
C GLU A 169 3.99 2.47 -23.01
N GLU A 170 4.25 3.47 -22.16
CA GLU A 170 3.52 3.60 -20.87
C GLU A 170 3.16 5.05 -20.57
N ASN A 171 1.87 5.36 -20.64
CA ASN A 171 1.26 6.66 -20.41
C ASN A 171 0.58 6.73 -19.04
N PHE A 172 0.34 7.96 -18.58
CA PHE A 172 -0.50 8.23 -17.43
C PHE A 172 -1.86 7.52 -17.54
N GLY A 173 -2.13 6.62 -16.61
CA GLY A 173 -3.41 5.93 -16.47
C GLY A 173 -3.62 4.70 -17.32
N ASP A 174 -2.54 4.12 -17.84
CA ASP A 174 -2.57 2.82 -18.51
C ASP A 174 -2.88 1.70 -17.49
N ASP A 175 -2.28 1.74 -16.30
CA ASP A 175 -2.62 0.82 -15.21
C ASP A 175 -3.49 1.49 -14.16
N VAL A 176 -4.59 0.82 -13.82
CA VAL A 176 -5.50 1.25 -12.77
C VAL A 176 -5.69 0.13 -11.76
N TYR A 177 -5.47 0.46 -10.49
CA TYR A 177 -5.84 -0.40 -9.38
C TYR A 177 -6.95 0.26 -8.56
N LEU A 178 -7.97 -0.51 -8.17
CA LEU A 178 -9.11 -0.02 -7.42
C LEU A 178 -9.36 -0.92 -6.20
N THR A 179 -9.65 -0.30 -5.06
CA THR A 179 -10.01 -1.01 -3.84
C THR A 179 -11.37 -0.58 -3.29
N LEU A 180 -12.05 -1.54 -2.67
CA LEU A 180 -13.17 -1.33 -1.77
C LEU A 180 -12.87 -2.00 -0.44
N GLY A 181 -12.69 -1.20 0.60
CA GLY A 181 -12.45 -1.63 1.97
C GLY A 181 -13.67 -1.41 2.87
N TYR A 182 -13.82 -2.26 3.88
CA TYR A 182 -14.71 -2.04 5.01
C TYR A 182 -14.05 -2.47 6.32
N GLU A 183 -14.07 -1.60 7.32
CA GLU A 183 -13.56 -1.88 8.66
C GLU A 183 -14.68 -1.83 9.71
N TYR A 184 -14.70 -2.82 10.59
CA TYR A 184 -15.59 -2.89 11.74
C TYR A 184 -14.88 -3.46 12.97
N GLU A 185 -14.76 -2.63 14.00
CA GLU A 185 -14.01 -2.96 15.22
C GLU A 185 -12.57 -3.39 14.92
N ASN A 186 -12.25 -4.65 15.16
CA ASN A 186 -10.93 -5.24 14.97
C ASN A 186 -10.81 -5.99 13.64
N PHE A 187 -11.84 -5.96 12.80
CA PHE A 187 -11.90 -6.69 11.54
C PHE A 187 -11.88 -5.75 10.35
N GLY A 188 -11.16 -6.14 9.30
CA GLY A 188 -11.19 -5.49 8.00
C GLY A 188 -11.45 -6.49 6.89
N VAL A 189 -12.09 -6.01 5.84
CA VAL A 189 -12.16 -6.69 4.54
C VAL A 189 -11.81 -5.70 3.45
N THR A 190 -10.98 -6.12 2.51
CA THR A 190 -10.64 -5.34 1.31
C THR A 190 -10.80 -6.23 0.09
N ALA A 191 -11.46 -5.72 -0.94
CA ALA A 191 -11.36 -6.26 -2.29
C ALA A 191 -10.57 -5.28 -3.14
N GLY A 192 -9.55 -5.76 -3.85
CA GLY A 192 -8.73 -4.98 -4.77
C GLY A 192 -8.74 -5.60 -6.15
N THR A 193 -8.82 -4.79 -7.21
CA THR A 193 -8.74 -5.24 -8.60
C THR A 193 -7.72 -4.41 -9.35
N PHE A 194 -6.81 -5.08 -10.02
CA PHE A 194 -5.98 -4.49 -11.06
C PHE A 194 -6.68 -4.58 -12.40
N MET A 195 -6.55 -3.51 -13.17
CA MET A 195 -6.94 -3.39 -14.57
C MET A 195 -5.70 -2.86 -15.28
N PHE A 196 -4.97 -3.76 -15.94
CA PHE A 196 -3.78 -3.41 -16.71
C PHE A 196 -4.19 -3.04 -18.14
N ASP A 197 -3.41 -2.18 -18.81
CA ASP A 197 -3.62 -1.97 -20.26
C ASP A 197 -3.15 -3.19 -21.06
N ALA A 198 -2.19 -3.94 -20.52
CA ALA A 198 -1.73 -5.20 -21.08
C ALA A 198 -2.85 -6.26 -21.07
N ASP A 199 -3.13 -6.85 -22.24
CA ASP A 199 -4.10 -7.94 -22.40
C ASP A 199 -3.80 -9.10 -21.43
N ASP A 200 -4.84 -9.60 -20.76
CA ASP A 200 -4.84 -10.82 -19.92
C ASP A 200 -4.01 -10.76 -18.61
N GLN A 201 -3.74 -9.57 -18.06
CA GLN A 201 -3.03 -9.42 -16.77
C GLN A 201 -3.92 -9.08 -15.57
N ASP A 202 -5.22 -8.89 -15.78
CA ASP A 202 -6.16 -8.46 -14.75
C ASP A 202 -6.28 -9.50 -13.64
N TYR A 203 -6.42 -9.01 -12.40
CA TYR A 203 -6.73 -9.87 -11.26
C TYR A 203 -7.45 -9.13 -10.14
N THR A 204 -8.23 -9.89 -9.36
CA THR A 204 -8.91 -9.43 -8.15
C THR A 204 -8.45 -10.25 -6.96
N HIS A 205 -8.14 -9.57 -5.84
CA HIS A 205 -7.87 -10.22 -4.56
C HIS A 205 -8.85 -9.77 -3.47
N VAL A 206 -8.97 -10.62 -2.45
CA VAL A 206 -9.71 -10.34 -1.22
C VAL A 206 -8.82 -10.57 -0.01
N ASP A 207 -8.74 -9.56 0.84
CA ASP A 207 -8.02 -9.59 2.10
C ASP A 207 -9.00 -9.58 3.26
N LEU A 208 -8.76 -10.44 4.24
CA LEU A 208 -9.45 -10.46 5.53
C LEU A 208 -8.42 -10.20 6.64
N SER A 209 -8.64 -9.16 7.43
CA SER A 209 -7.73 -8.77 8.50
C SER A 209 -8.38 -8.84 9.89
N TYR A 210 -7.56 -9.15 10.88
CA TYR A 210 -7.93 -9.10 12.29
C TYR A 210 -6.79 -8.54 13.15
N SER A 211 -7.07 -7.47 13.89
CA SER A 211 -6.10 -6.81 14.76
C SER A 211 -6.52 -6.93 16.22
N PRO A 212 -6.14 -7.98 16.96
CA PRO A 212 -6.58 -8.18 18.35
C PRO A 212 -6.06 -7.09 19.31
N VAL A 213 -4.96 -6.43 18.93
CA VAL A 213 -4.42 -5.24 19.59
C VAL A 213 -3.95 -4.27 18.52
N GLU A 214 -3.80 -3.00 18.90
CA GLU A 214 -3.47 -1.88 18.01
C GLU A 214 -2.26 -2.13 17.10
N ASN A 215 -1.23 -2.78 17.64
CA ASN A 215 0.05 -2.94 16.96
C ASN A 215 0.23 -4.30 16.28
N LEU A 216 -0.74 -5.22 16.34
CA LEU A 216 -0.61 -6.58 15.80
C LEU A 216 -1.78 -6.88 14.87
N THR A 217 -1.48 -7.27 13.64
CA THR A 217 -2.47 -7.61 12.62
C THR A 217 -2.19 -8.98 12.03
N PHE A 218 -3.26 -9.75 11.84
CA PHE A 218 -3.28 -10.98 11.07
C PHE A 218 -4.06 -10.73 9.78
N THR A 219 -3.51 -11.12 8.63
CA THR A 219 -4.18 -10.97 7.34
C THR A 219 -4.16 -12.30 6.60
N VAL A 220 -5.30 -12.68 6.03
CA VAL A 220 -5.39 -13.71 4.98
C VAL A 220 -5.70 -13.00 3.68
N SER A 221 -4.88 -13.21 2.65
CA SER A 221 -5.10 -12.70 1.30
C SER A 221 -5.30 -13.87 0.34
N LYS A 222 -6.18 -13.70 -0.65
CA LYS A 222 -6.26 -14.60 -1.79
C LYS A 222 -6.66 -13.83 -3.05
N VAL A 223 -5.95 -14.09 -4.14
CA VAL A 223 -6.45 -13.80 -5.50
C VAL A 223 -7.64 -14.72 -5.78
N VAL A 224 -8.78 -14.13 -6.11
CA VAL A 224 -10.06 -14.83 -6.27
C VAL A 224 -10.49 -14.95 -7.73
N ASP A 225 -9.88 -14.17 -8.61
CA ASP A 225 -10.13 -14.13 -10.05
C ASP A 225 -8.88 -13.54 -10.72
N SER A 226 -8.41 -14.14 -11.81
CA SER A 226 -7.26 -13.64 -12.56
C SER A 226 -7.20 -14.24 -13.97
N ASP A 227 -6.63 -13.49 -14.91
CA ASP A 227 -6.40 -13.98 -16.28
C ASP A 227 -5.09 -14.81 -16.42
N ASN A 228 -4.21 -14.79 -15.40
CA ASN A 228 -2.90 -15.48 -15.37
C ASN A 228 -2.77 -16.63 -14.35
N ASP A 229 -3.88 -17.30 -14.01
CA ASP A 229 -3.91 -18.41 -13.05
C ASP A 229 -3.34 -18.05 -11.64
N PHE A 230 -3.30 -16.76 -11.25
CA PHE A 230 -2.94 -16.35 -9.89
C PHE A 230 -3.99 -16.80 -8.86
N ASP A 231 -5.23 -17.04 -9.28
CA ASP A 231 -6.32 -17.55 -8.46
C ASP A 231 -6.15 -19.03 -8.04
N ASP A 232 -5.32 -19.78 -8.76
CA ASP A 232 -4.89 -21.14 -8.40
C ASP A 232 -3.89 -21.16 -7.22
N GLN A 233 -3.29 -20.01 -6.87
CA GLN A 233 -2.36 -19.92 -5.74
C GLN A 233 -3.07 -20.13 -4.38
N ASP A 234 -2.30 -20.68 -3.44
CA ASP A 234 -2.74 -20.84 -2.06
C ASP A 234 -2.94 -19.47 -1.37
N PRO A 235 -3.90 -19.34 -0.44
CA PRO A 235 -4.04 -18.13 0.36
C PRO A 235 -2.74 -17.77 1.09
N LEU A 236 -2.38 -16.49 1.06
CA LEU A 236 -1.27 -15.94 1.82
C LEU A 236 -1.72 -15.63 3.24
N PHE A 237 -0.84 -15.88 4.22
CA PHE A 237 -1.08 -15.52 5.61
C PHE A 237 0.05 -14.65 6.15
N VAL A 238 -0.32 -13.47 6.64
CA VAL A 238 0.62 -12.46 7.11
C VAL A 238 0.37 -12.13 8.56
N VAL A 239 1.46 -12.04 9.33
CA VAL A 239 1.46 -11.49 10.67
C VAL A 239 2.33 -10.24 10.65
N GLY A 240 1.73 -9.10 10.96
CA GLY A 240 2.40 -7.80 11.01
C GLY A 240 2.39 -7.22 12.42
N TYR A 241 3.49 -6.58 12.81
CA TYR A 241 3.58 -5.77 14.00
C TYR A 241 4.18 -4.40 13.68
N SER A 242 3.51 -3.31 14.07
CA SER A 242 3.99 -1.94 13.82
C SER A 242 3.89 -1.06 15.06
N PHE A 243 4.73 -0.04 15.16
CA PHE A 243 4.63 0.97 16.21
C PHE A 243 5.10 2.34 15.72
N ASP A 244 4.48 3.38 16.27
CA ASP A 244 4.73 4.78 15.94
C ASP A 244 5.94 5.33 16.74
N ILE A 245 6.64 6.31 16.17
CA ILE A 245 7.80 7.04 16.74
C ILE A 245 7.53 8.53 16.80
#